data_AF-A0A3A1WXA7-F1
#
_entry.id   AF-A0A3A1WXA7-F1
#
_cell.length_a   1.000
_cell.length_b   1.000
_cell.length_c   1.000
_cell.angle_alpha   90.00
_cell.angle_beta   90.00
_cell.angle_gamma   90.00
#
_symmetry.space_group_name_H-M   'P 1'
#
loop_
_entity.id
_entity.type
_entity.pdbx_description
1 polymer ?
#
loop_
_entity_poly.entity_id
_entity_poly.type
_entity_poly.pdbx_seq_one_letter_code
_entity_poly.pdbx_strand_id
1 'polypeptide(L)'
;MGWLFGRRKEVKSSKVVDEVKEVKTGPWDFNDEDAPDFSDYLDFGSIYIPYFQGIELRVKKQRETGQVLGMTVTCGSSSVEVEAFAAPKTTGIWLEVCKDLLDGNSQACTSKGEFGTEILMPVKVGEKTITTRIVGIDGPRWMLRGIFSGPAATELAENNNETKQLDEWFKGIVVNRGEEPLAPRDFIPMHEPLTREEKEAAAAKKAEIANKDDENKSSTENTSDALKKDDKPLGYDQQVEVKTTLTRGPMFSEVR
;
A
#
# COMPACT_ATOMS: atom_id res chain seq x y z
N MET A 1 -47.59 43.31 46.88
CA MET A 1 -46.39 42.76 46.23
C MET A 1 -46.63 41.28 46.00
N GLY A 2 -46.93 40.88 44.77
CA GLY A 2 -47.30 39.49 44.43
C GLY A 2 -46.11 38.71 43.88
N TRP A 3 -45.91 37.49 44.38
CA TRP A 3 -45.00 36.49 43.85
C TRP A 3 -45.38 36.08 42.42
N LEU A 4 -44.38 35.95 41.53
CA LEU A 4 -44.52 35.34 40.22
C LEU A 4 -43.55 34.16 40.11
N PHE A 5 -44.12 32.96 40.21
CA PHE A 5 -43.46 31.69 39.94
C PHE A 5 -43.03 31.61 38.47
N GLY A 6 -41.73 31.39 38.24
CA GLY A 6 -41.18 31.07 36.92
C GLY A 6 -41.65 29.69 36.46
N ARG A 7 -42.42 29.67 35.38
CA ARG A 7 -42.89 28.46 34.69
C ARG A 7 -41.71 27.80 33.97
N ARG A 8 -41.16 26.73 34.56
CA ARG A 8 -40.12 25.88 33.96
C ARG A 8 -40.73 25.15 32.75
N LYS A 9 -40.25 25.43 31.53
CA LYS A 9 -40.63 24.66 30.32
C LYS A 9 -39.98 23.29 30.41
N GLU A 10 -40.80 22.24 30.44
CA GLU A 10 -40.36 20.86 30.25
C GLU A 10 -39.76 20.69 28.84
N VAL A 11 -38.52 20.24 28.78
CA VAL A 11 -37.89 19.78 27.53
C VAL A 11 -38.40 18.35 27.29
N LYS A 12 -39.29 18.19 26.31
CA LYS A 12 -39.73 16.88 25.83
C LYS A 12 -38.54 16.19 25.16
N SER A 13 -38.10 15.08 25.75
CA SER A 13 -37.19 14.11 25.14
C SER A 13 -37.89 13.45 23.96
N SER A 14 -37.39 13.69 22.75
CA SER A 14 -37.76 12.93 21.55
C SER A 14 -36.61 12.00 21.18
N LYS A 15 -36.87 10.69 21.23
CA LYS A 15 -36.02 9.66 20.64
C LYS A 15 -36.17 9.74 19.11
N VAL A 16 -35.25 10.43 18.46
CA VAL A 16 -34.90 10.15 17.07
C VAL A 16 -33.49 9.59 17.16
N VAL A 17 -33.35 8.28 16.91
CA VAL A 17 -32.06 7.70 16.65
C VAL A 17 -31.77 8.14 15.23
N ASP A 18 -31.08 9.26 15.09
CA ASP A 18 -30.46 9.60 13.81
C ASP A 18 -29.62 8.39 13.42
N GLU A 19 -29.91 7.82 12.26
CA GLU A 19 -29.11 6.79 11.65
C GLU A 19 -27.69 7.35 11.55
N VAL A 20 -26.82 6.94 12.47
CA VAL A 20 -25.42 7.35 12.46
C VAL A 20 -24.84 6.69 11.22
N LYS A 21 -24.83 7.42 10.10
CA LYS A 21 -23.97 7.06 8.98
C LYS A 21 -22.57 7.01 9.55
N GLU A 22 -22.06 5.80 9.70
CA GLU A 22 -20.63 5.57 9.94
C GLU A 22 -19.92 6.20 8.75
N VAL A 23 -19.40 7.42 8.94
CA VAL A 23 -18.58 8.05 7.93
C VAL A 23 -17.31 7.23 7.89
N LYS A 24 -17.24 6.30 6.93
CA LYS A 24 -16.03 5.55 6.64
C LYS A 24 -14.99 6.58 6.22
N THR A 25 -14.17 7.03 7.14
CA THR A 25 -12.99 7.83 6.83
C THR A 25 -11.91 6.84 6.48
N GLY A 26 -11.29 6.95 5.31
CA GLY A 26 -10.37 5.95 4.76
C GLY A 26 -9.17 5.58 5.66
N PRO A 27 -8.21 4.77 5.19
CA PRO A 27 -7.92 4.42 3.79
C PRO A 27 -9.05 3.70 3.05
N TRP A 28 -9.08 3.89 1.73
CA TRP A 28 -10.17 3.45 0.85
C TRP A 28 -9.77 2.25 0.00
N ASP A 29 -10.72 1.37 -0.31
CA ASP A 29 -10.57 0.47 -1.45
C ASP A 29 -10.81 1.25 -2.74
N PHE A 30 -10.10 0.94 -3.82
CA PHE A 30 -10.28 1.62 -5.10
C PHE A 30 -11.67 1.45 -5.72
N ASN A 31 -12.46 0.45 -5.28
CA ASN A 31 -13.85 0.27 -5.70
C ASN A 31 -14.87 0.88 -4.73
N ASP A 32 -14.44 1.51 -3.63
CA ASP A 32 -15.38 2.16 -2.72
C ASP A 32 -16.07 3.33 -3.46
N GLU A 33 -17.41 3.38 -3.43
CA GLU A 33 -18.19 4.43 -4.09
C GLU A 33 -17.88 5.84 -3.56
N ASP A 34 -17.52 5.92 -2.27
CA ASP A 34 -17.19 7.16 -1.57
C ASP A 34 -15.68 7.47 -1.58
N ALA A 35 -14.86 6.70 -2.30
CA ALA A 35 -13.43 6.97 -2.42
C ALA A 35 -13.19 8.37 -3.03
N PRO A 36 -12.15 9.10 -2.57
CA PRO A 36 -11.80 10.40 -3.15
C PRO A 36 -11.39 10.25 -4.61
N ASP A 37 -11.50 11.31 -5.41
CA ASP A 37 -10.89 11.33 -6.75
C ASP A 37 -9.37 11.24 -6.62
N PHE A 38 -8.82 10.10 -7.05
CA PHE A 38 -7.40 9.78 -7.01
C PHE A 38 -6.73 9.85 -8.38
N SER A 39 -7.38 10.42 -9.40
CA SER A 39 -6.80 10.56 -10.75
C SER A 39 -5.46 11.31 -10.73
N ASP A 40 -5.39 12.37 -9.92
CA ASP A 40 -4.19 13.18 -9.70
C ASP A 40 -3.26 12.62 -8.62
N TYR A 41 -3.54 11.49 -7.99
CA TYR A 41 -2.65 10.94 -6.95
C TYR A 41 -1.35 10.38 -7.52
N LEU A 42 -0.32 10.34 -6.68
CA LEU A 42 0.93 9.64 -6.99
C LEU A 42 0.69 8.13 -6.89
N ASP A 43 1.08 7.42 -7.94
CA ASP A 43 0.72 6.01 -8.14
C ASP A 43 1.89 5.07 -7.91
N PHE A 44 1.70 4.13 -6.98
CA PHE A 44 2.63 3.04 -6.67
C PHE A 44 2.13 1.68 -7.17
N GLY A 45 1.09 1.67 -8.00
CA GLY A 45 0.42 0.52 -8.59
C GLY A 45 -0.68 0.01 -7.65
N SER A 46 -0.27 -0.40 -6.45
CA SER A 46 -1.19 -0.94 -5.46
C SER A 46 -1.65 0.03 -4.39
N ILE A 47 -1.05 1.22 -4.35
CA ILE A 47 -1.43 2.31 -3.48
C ILE A 47 -1.37 3.61 -4.27
N TYR A 48 -2.40 4.44 -4.13
CA TYR A 48 -2.44 5.81 -4.60
C TYR A 48 -2.40 6.73 -3.39
N ILE A 49 -1.46 7.67 -3.38
CA ILE A 49 -1.31 8.61 -2.27
C ILE A 49 -1.65 10.05 -2.70
N PRO A 50 -2.36 10.82 -1.84
CA PRO A 50 -2.60 12.22 -2.11
C PRO A 50 -1.29 13.01 -2.08
N TYR A 51 -1.20 14.02 -2.95
CA TYR A 51 -0.18 15.06 -2.80
C TYR A 51 -0.43 15.84 -1.51
N PHE A 52 0.63 16.05 -0.75
CA PHE A 52 0.57 16.82 0.48
C PHE A 52 1.74 17.80 0.51
N GLN A 53 1.43 19.08 0.63
CA GLN A 53 2.44 20.14 0.54
C GLN A 53 3.37 20.10 1.75
N GLY A 54 4.67 20.20 1.50
CA GLY A 54 5.68 20.25 2.57
C GLY A 54 6.13 18.88 3.07
N ILE A 55 5.78 17.79 2.36
CA ILE A 55 6.32 16.47 2.67
C ILE A 55 7.64 16.16 1.99
N GLU A 56 8.48 15.39 2.68
CA GLU A 56 9.51 14.57 2.06
C GLU A 56 8.96 13.14 1.89
N LEU A 57 8.99 12.63 0.66
CA LEU A 57 8.62 11.26 0.34
C LEU A 57 9.88 10.42 0.14
N ARG A 58 9.94 9.26 0.81
CA ARG A 58 11.01 8.27 0.67
C ARG A 58 10.43 6.92 0.33
N VAL A 59 10.88 6.34 -0.78
CA VAL A 59 10.46 5.00 -1.19
C VAL A 59 11.24 3.94 -0.41
N LYS A 60 10.54 2.98 0.19
CA LYS A 60 11.14 1.83 0.87
C LYS A 60 11.27 0.67 -0.11
N LYS A 61 12.51 0.23 -0.34
CA LYS A 61 12.82 -0.90 -1.22
C LYS A 61 13.43 -2.06 -0.45
N GLN A 62 13.09 -3.27 -0.85
CA GLN A 62 13.80 -4.47 -0.44
C GLN A 62 15.22 -4.45 -1.01
N ARG A 63 16.24 -4.62 -0.16
CA ARG A 63 17.65 -4.47 -0.55
C ARG A 63 18.11 -5.48 -1.61
N GLU A 64 17.57 -6.70 -1.56
CA GLU A 64 18.01 -7.81 -2.41
C GLU A 64 17.38 -7.76 -3.81
N THR A 65 16.07 -7.51 -3.88
CA THR A 65 15.31 -7.55 -5.13
C THR A 65 15.09 -6.17 -5.76
N GLY A 66 15.27 -5.10 -4.98
CA GLY A 66 14.89 -3.74 -5.37
C GLY A 66 13.38 -3.48 -5.36
N GLN A 67 12.56 -4.46 -4.96
CA GLN A 67 11.10 -4.33 -4.92
C GLN A 67 10.66 -3.20 -4.00
N VAL A 68 9.72 -2.37 -4.44
CA VAL A 68 9.09 -1.36 -3.59
C VAL A 68 8.13 -2.04 -2.62
N LEU A 69 8.34 -1.82 -1.33
CA LEU A 69 7.54 -2.41 -0.24
C LEU A 69 6.57 -1.42 0.40
N GLY A 70 6.82 -0.12 0.20
CA GLY A 70 6.07 0.94 0.84
C GLY A 70 6.80 2.26 0.73
N MET A 71 6.42 3.20 1.59
CA MET A 71 6.97 4.55 1.59
C MET A 71 6.96 5.16 2.98
N THR A 72 7.82 6.15 3.19
CA THR A 72 7.78 7.02 4.36
C THR A 72 7.49 8.44 3.90
N VAL A 73 6.50 9.06 4.53
CA VAL A 73 6.16 10.47 4.35
C VAL A 73 6.52 11.21 5.63
N THR A 74 7.33 12.26 5.50
CA THR A 74 7.77 13.09 6.62
C THR A 74 7.18 14.49 6.48
N CYS A 75 6.57 15.00 7.56
CA CYS A 75 6.04 16.35 7.65
C CYS A 75 6.56 17.00 8.94
N GLY A 76 7.40 18.03 8.80
CA GLY A 76 8.05 18.68 9.93
C GLY A 76 8.91 17.69 10.73
N SER A 77 8.55 17.46 11.98
CA SER A 77 9.24 16.52 12.88
C SER A 77 8.58 15.15 13.01
N SER A 78 7.46 14.95 12.30
CA SER A 78 6.69 13.72 12.29
C SER A 78 6.85 12.96 10.98
N SER A 79 6.65 11.65 11.03
CA SER A 79 6.62 10.82 9.82
C SER A 79 5.64 9.67 9.97
N VAL A 80 5.14 9.18 8.83
CA VAL A 80 4.38 7.93 8.73
C VAL A 80 5.01 7.02 7.69
N GLU A 81 5.32 5.79 8.09
CA GLU A 81 5.68 4.71 7.18
C GLU A 81 4.44 3.90 6.81
N VAL A 82 4.22 3.69 5.52
CA VAL A 82 3.04 3.03 4.96
C VAL A 82 3.44 1.78 4.21
N GLU A 83 2.79 0.68 4.55
CA GLU A 83 2.96 -0.64 3.91
C GLU A 83 1.60 -1.32 3.73
N ALA A 84 1.41 -2.03 2.62
CA ALA A 84 0.19 -2.80 2.37
C ALA A 84 0.47 -4.31 2.34
N PHE A 85 -0.41 -5.06 2.97
CA PHE A 85 -0.33 -6.51 3.10
C PHE A 85 -1.56 -7.17 2.49
N ALA A 86 -1.38 -8.31 1.84
CA ALA A 86 -2.51 -9.11 1.39
C ALA A 86 -3.26 -9.70 2.60
N ALA A 87 -4.59 -9.75 2.51
CA ALA A 87 -5.47 -10.33 3.53
C ALA A 87 -6.43 -11.35 2.88
N PRO A 88 -7.01 -12.27 3.68
CA PRO A 88 -8.07 -13.15 3.21
C PRO A 88 -9.28 -12.38 2.66
N LYS A 89 -10.11 -13.05 1.85
CA LYS A 89 -11.32 -12.44 1.25
C LYS A 89 -12.38 -12.04 2.27
N THR A 90 -12.42 -12.73 3.41
CA THR A 90 -13.56 -12.69 4.34
C THR A 90 -13.21 -12.11 5.70
N THR A 91 -11.92 -11.93 6.01
CA THR A 91 -11.46 -11.52 7.33
C THR A 91 -10.29 -10.56 7.19
N GLY A 92 -10.29 -9.51 8.02
CA GLY A 92 -9.12 -8.66 8.22
C GLY A 92 -8.00 -9.39 8.96
N ILE A 93 -6.79 -8.84 8.91
CA ILE A 93 -5.61 -9.37 9.60
C ILE A 93 -5.09 -8.42 10.69
N TRP A 94 -5.64 -7.21 10.82
CA TRP A 94 -5.09 -6.21 11.74
C TRP A 94 -5.11 -6.66 13.21
N LEU A 95 -6.18 -7.30 13.67
CA LEU A 95 -6.27 -7.77 15.05
C LEU A 95 -5.25 -8.88 15.37
N GLU A 96 -4.97 -9.75 14.41
CA GLU A 96 -3.92 -10.78 14.55
C GLU A 96 -2.54 -10.13 14.57
N VAL A 97 -2.30 -9.14 13.71
CA VAL A 97 -1.06 -8.36 13.70
C VAL A 97 -0.87 -7.60 15.02
N CYS A 98 -1.93 -6.99 15.57
CA CYS A 98 -1.90 -6.38 16.90
C CYS A 98 -1.46 -7.37 17.97
N LYS A 99 -2.03 -8.57 17.96
CA LYS A 99 -1.67 -9.62 18.91
C LYS A 99 -0.19 -10.00 18.78
N ASP A 100 0.29 -10.24 17.57
CA ASP A 100 1.70 -10.59 17.33
C ASP A 100 2.65 -9.47 17.81
N LEU A 101 2.29 -8.21 17.57
CA LEU A 101 3.07 -7.04 17.99
C LEU A 101 3.14 -6.92 19.52
N LEU A 102 2.04 -7.16 20.22
CA LEU A 102 1.97 -7.12 21.69
C LEU A 102 2.73 -8.30 22.31
N ASP A 103 2.53 -9.51 21.78
CA ASP A 103 3.21 -10.72 22.26
C ASP A 103 4.74 -10.62 22.07
N GLY A 104 5.17 -9.97 20.99
CA GLY A 104 6.60 -9.74 20.70
C GLY A 104 7.24 -8.59 21.47
N ASN A 105 6.46 -7.69 22.09
CA ASN A 105 6.98 -6.46 22.70
C ASN A 105 6.31 -6.17 24.04
N SER A 106 6.99 -6.50 25.14
CA SER A 106 6.47 -6.33 26.51
C SER A 106 6.16 -4.88 26.92
N GLN A 107 6.72 -3.89 26.23
CA GLN A 107 6.45 -2.47 26.48
C GLN A 107 5.39 -1.88 25.54
N ALA A 108 4.91 -2.64 24.56
CA ALA A 108 3.85 -2.19 23.69
C ALA A 108 2.49 -2.24 24.42
N CYS A 109 1.62 -1.28 24.10
CA CYS A 109 0.26 -1.26 24.63
C CYS A 109 -0.74 -0.84 23.56
N THR A 110 -2.00 -1.22 23.78
CA THR A 110 -3.10 -0.78 22.92
C THR A 110 -3.55 0.63 23.29
N SER A 111 -3.93 1.40 22.29
CA SER A 111 -4.58 2.69 22.41
C SER A 111 -5.83 2.72 21.52
N LYS A 112 -6.78 3.59 21.84
CA LYS A 112 -7.91 3.90 20.96
C LYS A 112 -7.64 5.24 20.30
N GLY A 113 -7.56 5.24 18.97
CA GLY A 113 -7.33 6.45 18.18
C GLY A 113 -8.32 6.59 17.04
N GLU A 114 -7.98 7.49 16.12
CA GLU A 114 -8.80 7.84 14.96
C GLU A 114 -9.06 6.63 14.04
N PHE A 115 -8.13 5.68 14.02
CA PHE A 115 -8.16 4.49 13.17
C PHE A 115 -8.66 3.24 13.93
N GLY A 116 -9.28 3.43 15.09
CA GLY A 116 -9.79 2.35 15.93
C GLY A 116 -8.75 1.84 16.93
N THR A 117 -8.47 0.53 16.92
CA THR A 117 -7.45 -0.07 17.80
C THR A 117 -6.07 0.18 17.23
N GLU A 118 -5.23 0.88 17.99
CA GLU A 118 -3.86 1.25 17.61
C GLU A 118 -2.86 0.69 18.64
N ILE A 119 -1.58 0.60 18.26
CA ILE A 119 -0.50 0.13 19.15
C ILE A 119 0.49 1.26 19.39
N LEU A 120 0.76 1.59 20.65
CA LEU A 120 1.92 2.40 21.02
C LEU A 120 3.09 1.47 21.29
N MET A 121 4.18 1.63 20.55
CA MET A 121 5.34 0.75 20.59
C MET A 121 6.63 1.55 20.87
N PRO A 122 7.22 1.42 22.05
CA PRO A 122 8.56 1.95 22.31
C PRO A 122 9.63 1.18 21.52
N VAL A 123 10.38 1.88 20.66
CA VAL A 123 11.47 1.34 19.85
C VAL A 123 12.79 1.97 20.28
N LYS A 124 13.83 1.15 20.48
CA LYS A 124 15.18 1.66 20.78
C LYS A 124 15.90 2.05 19.49
N VAL A 125 16.35 3.31 19.42
CA VAL A 125 17.16 3.85 18.33
C VAL A 125 18.44 4.41 18.94
N GLY A 126 19.52 3.61 18.88
CA GLY A 126 20.75 3.89 19.63
C GLY A 126 20.47 3.86 21.13
N GLU A 127 20.83 4.93 21.84
CA GLU A 127 20.60 5.07 23.29
C GLU A 127 19.22 5.62 23.65
N LYS A 128 18.46 6.11 22.66
CA LYS A 128 17.15 6.73 22.89
C LYS A 128 16.03 5.72 22.65
N THR A 129 14.97 5.82 23.45
CA THR A 129 13.71 5.14 23.19
C THR A 129 12.75 6.13 22.55
N ILE A 130 12.20 5.78 21.38
CA ILE A 130 11.22 6.55 20.64
C ILE A 130 9.92 5.76 20.64
N THR A 131 8.81 6.38 21.03
CA THR A 131 7.49 5.75 20.92
C THR A 131 6.95 5.92 19.51
N THR A 132 6.58 4.83 18.87
CA THR A 132 5.85 4.84 17.59
C THR A 132 4.38 4.51 17.83
N ARG A 133 3.51 4.98 16.93
CA ARG A 133 2.07 4.64 16.90
C ARG A 133 1.81 3.85 15.64
N ILE A 134 1.43 2.59 15.80
CA ILE A 134 1.12 1.68 14.70
C ILE A 134 -0.38 1.59 14.56
N VAL A 135 -0.87 1.90 13.37
CA VAL A 135 -2.27 1.77 12.97
C VAL A 135 -2.36 0.73 11.86
N GLY A 136 -3.49 0.04 11.78
CA GLY A 136 -3.78 -0.86 10.67
C GLY A 136 -5.26 -0.79 10.33
N ILE A 137 -5.55 -0.74 9.03
CA ILE A 137 -6.91 -0.69 8.50
C ILE A 137 -7.09 -1.85 7.54
N ASP A 138 -8.09 -2.69 7.82
CA ASP A 138 -8.46 -3.80 6.96
C ASP A 138 -9.42 -3.33 5.87
N GLY A 139 -9.17 -3.77 4.64
CA GLY A 139 -10.06 -3.60 3.49
C GLY A 139 -10.21 -4.90 2.68
N PRO A 140 -10.88 -4.84 1.52
CA PRO A 140 -11.15 -6.02 0.70
C PRO A 140 -9.89 -6.75 0.20
N ARG A 141 -9.49 -7.83 0.90
CA ARG A 141 -8.28 -8.64 0.64
C ARG A 141 -6.96 -7.91 0.89
N TRP A 142 -6.97 -6.82 1.64
CA TRP A 142 -5.77 -6.08 2.01
C TRP A 142 -5.85 -5.53 3.43
N MET A 143 -4.69 -5.22 4.01
CA MET A 143 -4.56 -4.43 5.23
C MET A 143 -3.47 -3.39 5.01
N LEU A 144 -3.77 -2.12 5.28
CA LEU A 144 -2.82 -1.02 5.20
C LEU A 144 -2.31 -0.70 6.60
N ARG A 145 -1.00 -0.73 6.78
CA ARG A 145 -0.33 -0.38 8.05
C ARG A 145 0.31 0.99 7.93
N GLY A 146 0.07 1.83 8.94
CA GLY A 146 0.78 3.10 9.15
C GLY A 146 1.61 3.03 10.43
N ILE A 147 2.89 3.37 10.37
CA ILE A 147 3.76 3.49 11.55
C ILE A 147 4.15 4.97 11.69
N PHE A 148 3.50 5.65 12.62
CA PHE A 148 3.76 7.05 12.92
C PHE A 148 4.91 7.19 13.92
N SER A 149 5.73 8.21 13.72
CA SER A 149 6.86 8.61 14.58
C SER A 149 6.88 10.13 14.77
N GLY A 150 7.57 10.60 15.80
CA GLY A 150 7.59 12.01 16.18
C GLY A 150 6.30 12.44 16.90
N PRO A 151 5.97 13.75 16.93
CA PRO A 151 4.74 14.24 17.55
C PRO A 151 3.47 13.51 17.08
N ALA A 152 3.38 13.14 15.80
CA ALA A 152 2.25 12.36 15.25
C ALA A 152 2.08 10.95 15.84
N ALA A 153 3.06 10.45 16.61
CA ALA A 153 2.91 9.20 17.35
C ALA A 153 2.29 9.37 18.74
N THR A 154 2.48 10.53 19.38
CA THR A 154 2.21 10.70 20.81
C THR A 154 1.23 11.83 21.14
N GLU A 155 1.05 12.78 20.23
CA GLU A 155 0.16 13.94 20.42
C GLU A 155 -1.13 13.75 19.63
N LEU A 156 -2.25 14.24 20.19
CA LEU A 156 -3.57 14.17 19.56
C LEU A 156 -3.70 15.21 18.43
N ALA A 157 -4.47 14.87 17.37
CA ALA A 157 -4.71 15.74 16.22
C ALA A 157 -5.33 17.11 16.58
N GLU A 158 -6.08 17.19 17.68
CA GLU A 158 -6.65 18.45 18.19
C GLU A 158 -5.57 19.44 18.68
N ASN A 159 -4.42 18.90 19.10
CA ASN A 159 -3.35 19.66 19.75
C ASN A 159 -2.12 19.84 18.86
N ASN A 160 -1.99 19.05 17.79
CA ASN A 160 -0.81 19.07 16.94
C ASN A 160 -1.17 19.03 15.45
N ASN A 161 -0.70 20.03 14.71
CA ASN A 161 -0.97 20.16 13.28
C ASN A 161 -0.29 19.06 12.43
N GLU A 162 0.91 18.59 12.81
CA GLU A 162 1.57 17.48 12.11
C GLU A 162 0.78 16.18 12.28
N THR A 163 0.27 15.90 13.49
CA THR A 163 -0.63 14.75 13.73
C THR A 163 -1.86 14.85 12.84
N LYS A 164 -2.56 15.99 12.87
CA LYS A 164 -3.77 16.19 12.08
C LYS A 164 -3.51 16.00 10.58
N GLN A 165 -2.45 16.59 10.06
CA GLN A 165 -2.10 16.52 8.64
C GLN A 165 -1.74 15.10 8.21
N LEU A 166 -0.95 14.37 9.01
CA LEU A 166 -0.58 13.00 8.68
C LEU A 166 -1.77 12.03 8.81
N ASP A 167 -2.66 12.24 9.78
CA ASP A 167 -3.90 11.46 9.91
C ASP A 167 -4.84 11.72 8.72
N GLU A 168 -5.05 12.98 8.34
CA GLU A 168 -5.84 13.34 7.15
C GLU A 168 -5.23 12.80 5.85
N TRP A 169 -3.91 12.87 5.72
CA TRP A 169 -3.18 12.30 4.58
C TRP A 169 -3.33 10.78 4.52
N PHE A 170 -3.15 10.08 5.65
CA PHE A 170 -3.27 8.62 5.71
C PHE A 170 -4.69 8.16 5.39
N LYS A 171 -5.72 8.88 5.89
CA LYS A 171 -7.13 8.64 5.51
C LYS A 171 -7.39 8.80 4.02
N GLY A 172 -6.65 9.69 3.35
CA GLY A 172 -6.80 9.97 1.94
C GLY A 172 -6.25 8.88 1.03
N ILE A 173 -5.49 7.90 1.54
CA ILE A 173 -4.86 6.84 0.74
C ILE A 173 -5.92 5.92 0.12
N VAL A 174 -5.72 5.56 -1.14
CA VAL A 174 -6.56 4.58 -1.86
C VAL A 174 -5.73 3.35 -2.19
N VAL A 175 -6.25 2.16 -1.89
CA VAL A 175 -5.56 0.88 -2.08
C VAL A 175 -6.19 0.12 -3.24
N ASN A 176 -5.36 -0.31 -4.19
CA ASN A 176 -5.72 -1.25 -5.23
C ASN A 176 -4.91 -2.53 -5.08
N ARG A 177 -5.49 -3.50 -4.37
CA ARG A 177 -4.85 -4.80 -4.13
C ARG A 177 -4.57 -5.59 -5.42
N GLY A 178 -5.23 -5.26 -6.53
CA GLY A 178 -5.14 -5.99 -7.79
C GLY A 178 -5.77 -7.38 -7.74
N GLU A 179 -5.59 -8.13 -8.83
CA GLU A 179 -6.24 -9.42 -9.03
C GLU A 179 -5.34 -10.62 -8.70
N GLU A 180 -4.01 -10.44 -8.83
CA GLU A 180 -3.01 -11.49 -8.65
C GLU A 180 -3.18 -12.24 -7.31
N PRO A 181 -2.98 -13.58 -7.28
CA PRO A 181 -3.03 -14.34 -6.06
C PRO A 181 -1.81 -14.00 -5.17
N LEU A 182 -2.08 -13.65 -3.91
CA LEU A 182 -1.06 -13.37 -2.89
C LEU A 182 -1.44 -14.12 -1.62
N ALA A 183 -0.46 -14.67 -0.90
CA ALA A 183 -0.75 -15.30 0.38
C ALA A 183 -1.08 -14.23 1.42
N PRO A 184 -1.99 -14.51 2.37
CA PRO A 184 -2.22 -13.60 3.49
C PRO A 184 -0.90 -13.24 4.18
N ARG A 185 -0.75 -11.96 4.53
CA ARG A 185 0.43 -11.34 5.14
C ARG A 185 1.65 -11.13 4.24
N ASP A 186 1.59 -11.51 2.96
CA ASP A 186 2.59 -11.07 1.98
C ASP A 186 2.45 -9.56 1.72
N PHE A 187 3.57 -8.90 1.39
CA PHE A 187 3.52 -7.53 0.88
C PHE A 187 2.79 -7.49 -0.46
N ILE A 188 1.94 -6.48 -0.64
CA ILE A 188 1.33 -6.21 -1.94
C ILE A 188 2.40 -5.53 -2.82
N PRO A 189 2.76 -6.11 -3.99
CA PRO A 189 3.79 -5.55 -4.85
C PRO A 189 3.47 -4.12 -5.29
N MET A 190 4.46 -3.24 -5.22
CA MET A 190 4.38 -1.85 -5.70
C MET A 190 5.43 -1.58 -6.77
N HIS A 191 5.21 -0.54 -7.57
CA HIS A 191 6.20 0.01 -8.47
C HIS A 191 6.73 1.37 -7.98
N GLU A 192 7.73 1.90 -8.69
CA GLU A 192 8.23 3.25 -8.47
C GLU A 192 7.11 4.28 -8.69
N PRO A 193 7.08 5.38 -7.91
CA PRO A 193 6.00 6.35 -8.01
C PRO A 193 5.90 6.95 -9.41
N LEU A 194 4.67 6.97 -9.95
CA LEU A 194 4.36 7.62 -11.22
C LEU A 194 3.42 8.81 -10.99
N THR A 195 3.77 9.94 -11.59
CA THR A 195 2.87 11.10 -11.70
C THR A 195 1.74 10.83 -12.68
N ARG A 196 0.72 11.71 -12.72
CA ARG A 196 -0.39 11.60 -13.66
C ARG A 196 0.08 11.58 -15.11
N GLU A 197 0.96 12.50 -15.46
CA GLU A 197 1.50 12.64 -16.82
C GLU A 197 2.28 11.38 -17.23
N GLU A 198 3.05 10.80 -16.31
CA GLU A 198 3.79 9.56 -16.55
C GLU A 198 2.88 8.34 -16.69
N LYS A 199 1.80 8.26 -15.88
CA LYS A 199 0.75 7.23 -16.01
C LYS A 199 0.09 7.28 -17.40
N GLU A 200 -0.35 8.46 -17.82
CA GLU A 200 -1.01 8.66 -19.12
C GLU A 200 -0.07 8.30 -20.28
N ALA A 201 1.20 8.72 -20.20
CA ALA A 201 2.20 8.37 -21.20
C ALA A 201 2.49 6.85 -21.24
N ALA A 202 2.51 6.18 -20.09
CA ALA A 202 2.70 4.72 -20.02
C ALA A 202 1.49 3.97 -20.60
N ALA A 203 0.27 4.43 -20.34
CA ALA A 203 -0.95 3.86 -20.89
C ALA A 203 -1.02 4.03 -22.42
N ALA A 204 -0.69 5.22 -22.94
CA ALA A 204 -0.64 5.48 -24.38
C ALA A 204 0.37 4.57 -25.09
N LYS A 205 1.57 4.40 -24.53
CA LYS A 205 2.58 3.48 -25.08
C LYS A 205 2.10 2.03 -25.10
N LYS A 206 1.42 1.56 -24.04
CA LYS A 206 0.85 0.20 -24.01
C LYS A 206 -0.23 0.01 -25.09
N ALA A 207 -1.09 1.00 -25.31
CA ALA A 207 -2.10 0.95 -26.35
C ALA A 207 -1.50 0.94 -27.77
N GLU A 208 -0.45 1.73 -28.02
CA GLU A 208 0.27 1.72 -29.31
C GLU A 208 0.97 0.38 -29.60
N ILE A 209 1.52 -0.28 -28.56
CA ILE A 209 2.15 -1.60 -28.70
C ILE A 209 1.10 -2.67 -29.01
N ALA A 210 -0.02 -2.68 -28.29
CA ALA A 210 -1.12 -3.62 -28.52
C ALA A 210 -1.68 -3.52 -29.95
N ASN A 211 -1.82 -2.30 -30.49
CA ASN A 211 -2.28 -2.09 -31.86
C ASN A 211 -1.28 -2.59 -32.92
N LYS A 212 0.03 -2.52 -32.66
CA LYS A 212 1.06 -3.04 -33.58
C LYS A 212 1.11 -4.57 -33.62
N ASP A 213 0.81 -5.23 -32.51
CA ASP A 213 0.75 -6.70 -32.45
C ASP A 213 -0.46 -7.27 -33.21
N ASP A 214 -1.57 -6.52 -33.28
CA ASP A 214 -2.74 -6.89 -34.10
C ASP A 214 -2.51 -6.62 -35.61
N GLU A 215 -1.82 -5.53 -35.99
CA GLU A 215 -1.46 -5.28 -37.41
C GLU A 215 -0.49 -6.34 -37.96
N ASN A 216 0.41 -6.89 -37.13
CA ASN A 216 1.37 -7.91 -37.55
C ASN A 216 0.75 -9.32 -37.66
N LYS A 217 -0.43 -9.55 -37.07
CA LYS A 217 -1.23 -10.78 -37.29
C LYS A 217 -2.13 -10.71 -38.53
N SER A 218 -2.48 -9.50 -38.99
CA SER A 218 -3.32 -9.33 -40.19
C SER A 218 -2.57 -9.45 -41.52
N SER A 219 -1.23 -9.52 -41.51
CA SER A 219 -0.41 -9.56 -42.74
C SER A 219 0.06 -10.96 -43.17
N THR A 220 -0.23 -12.02 -42.42
CA THR A 220 0.14 -13.41 -42.77
C THR A 220 -1.00 -14.25 -43.38
N GLU A 221 -2.22 -13.73 -43.45
CA GLU A 221 -3.33 -14.40 -44.15
C GLU A 221 -3.57 -13.72 -45.50
N ASN A 222 -2.71 -13.98 -46.50
CA ASN A 222 -3.07 -14.03 -47.93
C ASN A 222 -1.83 -14.28 -48.81
N THR A 223 -1.37 -15.53 -48.86
CA THR A 223 -0.81 -16.10 -50.09
C THR A 223 -1.27 -17.53 -50.25
N SER A 224 -2.16 -17.68 -51.23
CA SER A 224 -2.65 -18.86 -51.93
C SER A 224 -1.77 -20.13 -51.92
N ASP A 225 -2.44 -21.25 -51.61
CA ASP A 225 -2.59 -22.42 -52.49
C ASP A 225 -1.37 -22.84 -53.33
N ALA A 226 -0.68 -23.92 -52.92
CA ALA A 226 -0.51 -25.14 -53.72
C ALA A 226 0.57 -26.08 -53.14
N LEU A 227 0.19 -27.36 -53.03
CA LEU A 227 1.01 -28.56 -53.25
C LEU A 227 2.08 -29.01 -52.22
N LYS A 228 1.79 -30.23 -51.74
CA LYS A 228 2.68 -31.37 -51.42
C LYS A 228 3.29 -31.45 -50.02
N LYS A 229 2.66 -32.33 -49.24
CA LYS A 229 3.32 -33.31 -48.35
C LYS A 229 4.55 -33.87 -49.05
N ASP A 230 5.71 -33.70 -48.43
CA ASP A 230 6.83 -34.63 -48.56
C ASP A 230 7.48 -34.80 -47.17
N ASP A 231 7.35 -36.01 -46.64
CA ASP A 231 8.12 -36.53 -45.51
C ASP A 231 9.61 -36.53 -45.84
N LYS A 232 10.46 -35.96 -44.96
CA LYS A 232 11.84 -36.41 -44.73
C LYS A 232 12.42 -35.82 -43.43
N PRO A 233 13.39 -36.50 -42.81
CA PRO A 233 13.58 -36.52 -41.37
C PRO A 233 14.44 -35.35 -40.84
N LEU A 234 14.29 -35.12 -39.54
CA LEU A 234 15.10 -34.20 -38.73
C LEU A 234 16.59 -34.47 -38.91
N GLY A 235 17.26 -33.55 -39.60
CA GLY A 235 18.71 -33.45 -39.71
C GLY A 235 19.22 -32.25 -38.91
N TYR A 236 20.21 -32.53 -38.08
CA TYR A 236 21.03 -31.65 -37.25
C TYR A 236 21.44 -30.31 -37.89
N ASP A 237 21.31 -29.21 -37.14
CA ASP A 237 22.43 -28.45 -36.53
C ASP A 237 21.98 -27.02 -36.20
N GLN A 238 21.68 -26.77 -34.92
CA GLN A 238 21.71 -25.40 -34.39
C GLN A 238 22.81 -25.34 -33.33
N GLN A 239 23.96 -24.82 -33.75
CA GLN A 239 25.06 -24.46 -32.87
C GLN A 239 24.57 -23.38 -31.89
N VAL A 240 24.64 -23.69 -30.59
CA VAL A 240 24.49 -22.71 -29.52
C VAL A 240 25.88 -22.36 -29.01
N GLU A 241 26.37 -21.15 -29.30
CA GLU A 241 27.57 -20.62 -28.65
C GLU A 241 27.24 -20.28 -27.19
N VAL A 242 27.80 -21.03 -26.25
CA VAL A 242 27.81 -20.70 -24.83
C VAL A 242 29.11 -19.98 -24.51
N LYS A 243 29.07 -18.65 -24.33
CA LYS A 243 30.21 -17.89 -23.79
C LYS A 243 30.28 -18.09 -22.28
N THR A 244 31.23 -18.93 -21.85
CA THR A 244 31.63 -19.07 -20.45
C THR A 244 32.76 -18.10 -20.12
N THR A 245 32.66 -17.36 -19.02
CA THR A 245 33.75 -16.56 -18.43
C THR A 245 33.38 -16.39 -16.96
N LEU A 246 34.12 -16.79 -15.91
CA LEU A 246 35.42 -17.42 -15.73
C LEU A 246 35.41 -17.82 -14.22
N THR A 247 35.64 -19.08 -13.87
CA THR A 247 36.04 -19.43 -12.49
C THR A 247 37.30 -20.26 -12.55
N ARG A 248 38.41 -19.69 -12.07
CA ARG A 248 39.61 -20.44 -11.73
C ARG A 248 40.13 -19.95 -10.38
N GLY A 249 39.80 -20.70 -9.34
CA GLY A 249 40.51 -20.73 -8.07
C GLY A 249 40.49 -22.17 -7.57
N PRO A 250 41.65 -22.84 -7.43
CA PRO A 250 41.71 -24.26 -7.12
C PRO A 250 41.37 -24.53 -5.65
N MET A 251 40.63 -25.61 -5.43
CA MET A 251 40.27 -26.16 -4.13
C MET A 251 40.99 -27.50 -3.94
N PHE A 252 41.45 -27.73 -2.70
CA PHE A 252 42.05 -28.96 -2.12
C PHE A 252 43.50 -29.23 -2.53
N SER A 253 44.41 -29.76 -1.71
CA SER A 253 44.52 -30.28 -0.33
C SER A 253 46.03 -30.68 -0.23
N GLU A 254 46.80 -30.63 0.86
CA GLU A 254 46.83 -31.44 2.08
C GLU A 254 48.33 -31.60 2.45
N VAL A 255 48.66 -31.82 3.75
CA VAL A 255 49.91 -32.44 4.26
C VAL A 255 51.21 -31.60 4.10
N ARG A 256 51.96 -31.22 5.14
CA ARG A 256 52.41 -31.91 6.35
C ARG A 256 52.85 -30.92 7.42
#